data_AF-A0A816L2E3-F1
#
_entry.id   AF-A0A816L2E3-F1
#
_cell.length_a   1.000
_cell.length_b   1.000
_cell.length_c   1.000
_cell.angle_alpha   90.00
_cell.angle_beta   90.00
_cell.angle_gamma   90.00
#
_symmetry.space_group_name_H-M   'P 1'
#
loop_
_entity.id
_entity.type
_entity.pdbx_description
1 polymer ?
#
loop_
_entity_poly.entity_id
_entity_poly.type
_entity_poly.pdbx_seq_one_letter_code
_entity_poly.pdbx_strand_id
1 'polypeptide(L)'
;MGISFDDRSFTVADEVTQENTPLIDSIEQPYRPIRTTGFIVIHILLTLAFMASIVLFPSMICVDNSYNETTVKCNHHSGYNIALYIHAGAYMINLGFDRLYHHYQDLSRLDGYLEFYRQTRNLRRTPLFIISTGNAILVALIELLENFRNDLVKLPVKLYPWHFLVMLSSVEVLIILIALLWYLVLTIKFNRKRARPDAAHDDLLSSFVTSQTSANEIGFRDETYRENVLEKQADLIRYLRERNELLGRLVLQFKTQVDTHPNHNL
;
A
#
# COMPACT_ATOMS: atom_id res chain seq x y z
N MET A 1 69.58 14.35 -55.83
CA MET A 1 69.10 14.15 -54.44
C MET A 1 68.29 15.39 -54.09
N GLY A 2 66.98 15.41 -53.93
CA GLY A 2 65.93 14.41 -54.02
C GLY A 2 64.61 15.13 -53.73
N ILE A 3 63.64 14.92 -54.62
CA ILE A 3 62.19 14.92 -54.40
C ILE A 3 61.49 16.29 -54.20
N SER A 4 60.94 16.75 -55.33
CA SER A 4 59.76 17.60 -55.44
C SER A 4 58.53 16.84 -54.93
N PHE A 5 57.72 17.44 -54.07
CA PHE A 5 56.38 16.94 -53.73
C PHE A 5 55.33 17.89 -54.32
N ASP A 6 54.52 17.30 -55.19
CA ASP A 6 53.46 17.89 -55.98
C ASP A 6 52.16 17.96 -55.17
N ASP A 7 51.32 18.92 -55.54
CA ASP A 7 50.03 19.25 -54.94
C ASP A 7 49.04 18.07 -54.97
N ARG A 8 48.28 17.90 -53.88
CA ARG A 8 46.90 17.41 -53.98
C ARG A 8 46.06 17.76 -52.75
N SER A 9 45.13 18.66 -53.01
CA SER A 9 43.97 19.03 -52.20
C SER A 9 43.16 17.84 -51.69
N PHE A 10 42.84 17.84 -50.39
CA PHE A 10 41.60 17.25 -49.88
C PHE A 10 41.17 18.00 -48.62
N THR A 11 40.33 19.01 -48.84
CA THR A 11 39.22 19.46 -47.98
C THR A 11 39.20 18.93 -46.53
N VAL A 12 39.76 19.71 -45.59
CA VAL A 12 39.58 19.55 -44.12
C VAL A 12 38.26 20.21 -43.67
N ALA A 13 37.27 20.31 -44.56
CA ALA A 13 36.01 21.00 -44.30
C ALA A 13 34.81 20.06 -44.02
N ASP A 14 34.99 18.73 -44.08
CA ASP A 14 33.87 17.78 -44.02
C ASP A 14 33.97 16.73 -42.88
N GLU A 15 34.70 17.01 -41.80
CA GLU A 15 34.76 16.11 -40.63
C GLU A 15 34.39 16.79 -39.30
N VAL A 16 33.45 17.74 -39.34
CA VAL A 16 32.86 18.38 -38.13
C VAL A 16 31.34 18.16 -38.02
N THR A 17 30.75 17.33 -38.87
CA THR A 17 29.32 17.03 -38.83
C THR A 17 29.04 15.54 -38.90
N GLN A 18 29.38 14.77 -37.85
CA GLN A 18 28.63 13.55 -37.50
C GLN A 18 29.04 12.92 -36.16
N GLU A 19 28.91 13.65 -35.04
CA GLU A 19 28.71 12.97 -33.76
C GLU A 19 27.71 13.73 -32.87
N ASN A 20 26.55 14.02 -33.45
CA ASN A 20 25.33 14.17 -32.65
C ASN A 20 24.91 12.76 -32.26
N THR A 21 25.51 12.21 -31.21
CA THR A 21 25.07 10.96 -30.59
C THR A 21 23.68 11.23 -29.98
N PRO A 22 22.59 10.60 -30.46
CA PRO A 22 21.30 10.69 -29.79
C PRO A 22 21.35 9.72 -28.61
N LEU A 23 21.86 10.17 -27.46
CA LEU A 23 21.92 9.38 -26.23
C LEU A 23 21.03 9.96 -25.12
N ILE A 24 19.96 10.64 -25.52
CA ILE A 24 18.86 11.05 -24.63
C ILE A 24 17.54 10.70 -25.31
N ASP A 25 17.41 9.45 -25.75
CA ASP A 25 16.08 8.88 -25.95
C ASP A 25 16.12 7.42 -25.52
N SER A 26 15.15 7.00 -24.70
CA SER A 26 14.94 5.63 -24.22
C SER A 26 15.87 5.03 -23.14
N ILE A 27 16.08 5.71 -22.01
CA ILE A 27 15.93 4.98 -20.73
C ILE A 27 14.49 5.16 -20.25
N GLU A 28 13.53 4.83 -21.12
CA GLU A 28 12.19 4.51 -20.63
C GLU A 28 12.32 3.14 -19.96
N GLN A 29 12.55 3.13 -18.64
CA GLN A 29 12.44 1.90 -17.88
C GLN A 29 11.06 1.30 -18.19
N PRO A 30 11.00 0.06 -18.73
CA PRO A 30 9.75 -0.50 -19.19
C PRO A 30 8.79 -0.60 -18.01
N TYR A 31 7.60 -0.01 -18.19
CA TYR A 31 6.53 -0.04 -17.21
C TYR A 31 6.31 -1.47 -16.70
N ARG A 32 6.66 -1.72 -15.44
CA ARG A 32 6.39 -3.00 -14.78
C ARG A 32 5.06 -2.87 -14.03
N PRO A 33 3.98 -3.49 -14.52
CA PRO A 33 2.73 -3.48 -13.79
C PRO A 33 2.93 -4.17 -12.44
N ILE A 34 2.42 -3.55 -11.38
CA ILE A 34 2.52 -4.12 -10.04
C ILE A 34 1.70 -5.42 -10.01
N ARG A 35 2.41 -6.55 -9.99
CA ARG A 35 1.85 -7.92 -10.04
C ARG A 35 1.02 -8.29 -8.81
N THR A 36 0.93 -7.40 -7.82
CA THR A 36 0.14 -7.58 -6.59
C THR A 36 -1.36 -7.57 -6.83
N THR A 37 -1.84 -7.02 -7.95
CA THR A 37 -3.28 -6.96 -8.30
C THR A 37 -3.92 -8.35 -8.31
N GLY A 38 -3.25 -9.37 -8.87
CA GLY A 38 -3.75 -10.74 -8.90
C GLY A 38 -3.91 -11.35 -7.51
N PHE A 39 -2.95 -11.11 -6.62
CA PHE A 39 -3.01 -11.60 -5.23
C PHE A 39 -4.16 -10.96 -4.44
N ILE A 40 -4.46 -9.68 -4.67
CA ILE A 40 -5.60 -9.01 -4.04
C ILE A 40 -6.92 -9.64 -4.51
N VAL A 41 -7.06 -9.92 -5.81
CA VAL A 41 -8.25 -10.58 -6.34
C VAL A 41 -8.42 -11.99 -5.75
N ILE A 42 -7.35 -12.78 -5.69
CA ILE A 42 -7.37 -14.11 -5.07
C ILE A 42 -7.78 -14.00 -3.59
N HIS A 43 -7.25 -13.01 -2.87
CA HIS A 43 -7.59 -12.78 -1.47
C HIS A 43 -9.08 -12.44 -1.27
N ILE A 44 -9.65 -11.59 -2.14
CA ILE A 44 -11.09 -11.28 -2.14
C ILE A 44 -11.92 -12.53 -2.43
N LEU A 45 -11.55 -13.31 -3.46
CA LEU A 45 -12.26 -14.54 -3.81
C LEU A 45 -12.26 -15.54 -2.65
N LEU A 46 -11.12 -15.70 -1.97
CA LEU A 46 -11.01 -16.60 -0.85
C LEU A 46 -11.81 -16.12 0.38
N THR A 47 -11.86 -14.80 0.59
CA THR A 47 -12.68 -14.18 1.63
C THR A 47 -14.17 -14.42 1.39
N LEU A 48 -14.62 -14.34 0.13
CA LEU A 48 -16.00 -14.68 -0.26
C LEU A 48 -16.28 -16.17 -0.12
N ALA A 49 -15.33 -17.03 -0.51
CA ALA A 49 -15.46 -18.48 -0.35
C ALA A 49 -15.57 -18.88 1.14
N PHE A 50 -14.86 -18.18 2.01
CA PHE A 50 -14.96 -18.34 3.46
C PHE A 50 -16.34 -17.93 4.01
N MET A 51 -16.91 -16.80 3.56
CA MET A 51 -18.27 -16.43 3.94
C MET A 51 -19.27 -17.51 3.49
N ALA A 52 -19.13 -17.98 2.25
CA ALA A 52 -20.00 -19.03 1.71
C ALA A 52 -19.86 -20.34 2.50
N SER A 53 -18.64 -20.73 2.90
CA SER A 53 -18.44 -21.97 3.65
C SER A 53 -19.07 -21.90 5.05
N ILE A 54 -18.95 -20.78 5.76
CA ILE A 54 -19.60 -20.62 7.07
C ILE A 54 -21.12 -20.73 6.98
N VAL A 55 -21.75 -20.27 5.90
CA VAL A 55 -23.20 -20.33 5.73
C VAL A 55 -23.67 -21.69 5.21
N LEU A 56 -22.97 -22.27 4.23
CA LEU A 56 -23.42 -23.49 3.54
C LEU A 56 -23.13 -24.77 4.34
N PHE A 57 -21.99 -24.88 5.01
CA PHE A 57 -21.62 -26.12 5.71
C PHE A 57 -22.60 -26.51 6.82
N PRO A 58 -23.09 -25.59 7.69
CA PRO A 58 -24.13 -25.91 8.65
C PRO A 58 -25.44 -26.36 8.00
N SER A 59 -25.82 -25.76 6.86
CA SER A 59 -27.03 -26.14 6.12
C SER A 59 -26.93 -27.52 5.47
N MET A 60 -25.73 -27.92 5.04
CA MET A 60 -25.46 -29.23 4.44
C MET A 60 -25.36 -30.35 5.48
N ILE A 61 -24.90 -30.07 6.70
CA ILE A 61 -24.81 -31.07 7.78
C ILE A 61 -26.20 -31.37 8.38
N CYS A 62 -27.16 -30.47 8.21
CA CYS A 62 -28.58 -30.74 8.42
C CYS A 62 -29.16 -31.55 7.24
N VAL A 63 -28.65 -32.75 6.98
CA VAL A 63 -29.32 -33.69 6.07
C VAL A 63 -30.50 -34.31 6.79
N ASP A 64 -31.66 -34.13 6.19
CA ASP A 64 -32.94 -34.68 6.61
C ASP A 64 -32.89 -36.22 6.47
N ASN A 65 -32.64 -36.94 7.55
CA ASN A 65 -32.84 -38.38 7.60
C ASN A 65 -34.34 -38.69 7.71
N SER A 66 -35.11 -38.22 6.74
CA SER A 66 -36.52 -38.52 6.61
C SER A 66 -36.67 -39.84 5.87
N TYR A 67 -36.69 -40.94 6.62
CA TYR A 67 -37.56 -42.04 6.23
C TYR A 67 -38.39 -42.64 7.37
N ASN A 68 -38.22 -42.29 8.66
CA ASN A 68 -39.13 -42.79 9.71
C ASN A 68 -39.18 -42.05 11.07
N GLU A 69 -38.76 -40.78 11.21
CA GLU A 69 -39.00 -40.03 12.47
C GLU A 69 -39.21 -38.54 12.19
N THR A 70 -40.30 -37.97 12.71
CA THR A 70 -40.83 -36.62 12.46
C THR A 70 -40.02 -35.48 13.10
N THR A 71 -38.74 -35.69 13.37
CA THR A 71 -37.88 -34.65 13.94
C THR A 71 -36.51 -34.65 13.27
N VAL A 72 -36.27 -33.62 12.45
CA VAL A 72 -34.95 -33.29 11.91
C VAL A 72 -33.98 -33.08 13.07
N LYS A 73 -33.19 -34.10 13.43
CA LYS A 73 -32.12 -33.99 14.43
C LYS A 73 -30.86 -33.44 13.76
N CYS A 74 -30.78 -32.13 13.61
CA CYS A 74 -29.50 -31.48 13.31
C CYS A 74 -28.55 -31.68 14.49
N ASN A 75 -27.40 -32.32 14.25
CA ASN A 75 -26.33 -32.39 15.23
C ASN A 75 -25.62 -31.02 15.31
N HIS A 76 -26.27 -30.05 15.96
CA HIS A 76 -25.81 -28.66 16.08
C HIS A 76 -24.41 -28.55 16.69
N HIS A 77 -24.00 -29.51 17.52
CA HIS A 77 -22.68 -29.55 18.13
C HIS A 77 -21.56 -29.83 17.10
N SER A 78 -21.85 -30.63 16.06
CA SER A 78 -20.88 -30.94 15.00
C SER A 78 -20.63 -29.76 14.07
N GLY A 79 -21.70 -29.07 13.65
CA GLY A 79 -21.60 -27.90 12.77
C GLY A 79 -20.86 -26.72 13.41
N TYR A 80 -21.07 -26.50 14.72
CA TYR A 80 -20.39 -25.47 15.49
C TYR A 80 -18.86 -25.66 15.49
N ASN A 81 -18.38 -26.87 15.79
CA ASN A 81 -16.94 -27.16 15.83
C ASN A 81 -16.29 -27.04 14.44
N ILE A 82 -16.98 -27.48 13.39
CA ILE A 82 -16.49 -27.36 12.01
C ILE A 82 -16.37 -25.88 11.61
N ALA A 83 -17.36 -25.04 11.97
CA ALA A 83 -17.29 -23.61 11.72
C ALA A 83 -16.09 -22.95 12.40
N LEU A 84 -15.76 -23.35 13.64
CA LEU A 84 -14.56 -22.87 14.34
C LEU A 84 -13.26 -23.27 13.64
N TYR A 85 -13.15 -24.52 13.16
CA TYR A 85 -11.97 -24.94 12.40
C TYR A 85 -11.82 -24.20 11.06
N ILE A 86 -12.94 -23.96 10.36
CA ILE A 86 -12.96 -23.17 9.13
C ILE A 86 -12.52 -21.72 9.42
N HIS A 87 -13.00 -21.13 10.52
CA HIS A 87 -12.61 -19.79 10.97
C HIS A 87 -11.11 -19.71 11.30
N ALA A 88 -10.59 -20.68 12.06
CA ALA A 88 -9.15 -20.77 12.36
C ALA A 88 -8.31 -20.95 11.09
N GLY A 89 -8.78 -21.76 10.13
CA GLY A 89 -8.13 -21.92 8.83
C GLY A 89 -8.08 -20.61 8.03
N ALA A 90 -9.18 -19.85 8.01
CA ALA A 90 -9.24 -18.55 7.35
C ALA A 90 -8.27 -17.54 7.99
N TYR A 91 -8.13 -17.55 9.32
CA TYR A 91 -7.12 -16.75 10.01
C TYR A 91 -5.70 -17.08 9.53
N MET A 92 -5.34 -18.37 9.45
CA MET A 92 -4.03 -18.79 8.97
C MET A 92 -3.75 -18.36 7.53
N ILE A 93 -4.78 -18.37 6.68
CA ILE A 93 -4.63 -17.91 5.30
C ILE A 93 -4.44 -16.39 5.23
N ASN A 94 -5.21 -15.62 6.01
CA ASN A 94 -5.04 -14.16 6.09
C ASN A 94 -3.63 -13.78 6.59
N LEU A 95 -3.08 -14.53 7.56
CA LEU A 95 -1.69 -14.40 8.00
C LEU A 95 -0.70 -14.70 6.87
N GLY A 96 -0.97 -15.72 6.06
CA GLY A 96 -0.17 -16.03 4.87
C GLY A 96 -0.17 -14.89 3.85
N PHE A 97 -1.34 -14.29 3.58
CA PHE A 97 -1.44 -13.11 2.71
C PHE A 97 -0.68 -11.91 3.25
N ASP A 98 -0.75 -11.63 4.55
CA ASP A 98 0.02 -10.56 5.19
C ASP A 98 1.54 -10.72 4.94
N ARG A 99 2.07 -11.93 5.13
CA ARG A 99 3.47 -12.25 4.83
C ARG A 99 3.81 -12.11 3.36
N LEU A 100 2.96 -12.61 2.46
CA LEU A 100 3.16 -12.46 1.01
C LEU A 100 3.20 -10.99 0.62
N TYR A 101 2.26 -10.20 1.13
CA TYR A 101 2.25 -8.78 0.83
C TYR A 101 3.44 -8.03 1.42
N HIS A 102 3.96 -8.45 2.58
CA HIS A 102 5.19 -7.92 3.14
C HIS A 102 6.38 -8.22 2.22
N HIS A 103 6.54 -9.46 1.78
CA HIS A 103 7.62 -9.86 0.87
C HIS A 103 7.58 -9.12 -0.48
N TYR A 104 6.41 -9.03 -1.11
CA TYR A 104 6.26 -8.29 -2.36
C TYR A 104 6.46 -6.78 -2.18
N GLN A 105 6.25 -6.24 -0.98
CA GLN A 105 6.52 -4.84 -0.72
C GLN A 105 8.01 -4.55 -0.69
N ASP A 106 8.81 -5.43 -0.09
CA ASP A 106 10.26 -5.29 -0.09
C ASP A 106 10.79 -5.30 -1.53
N LEU A 107 10.15 -6.10 -2.39
CA LEU A 107 10.43 -6.10 -3.83
C LEU A 107 10.00 -4.80 -4.53
N SER A 108 8.78 -4.30 -4.26
CA SER A 108 8.31 -3.02 -4.84
C SER A 108 9.08 -1.80 -4.32
N ARG A 109 9.70 -1.89 -3.14
CA ARG A 109 10.60 -0.87 -2.59
C ARG A 109 11.88 -0.80 -3.43
N LEU A 110 12.43 -1.95 -3.83
CA LEU A 110 13.60 -2.03 -4.71
C LEU A 110 13.32 -1.45 -6.11
N ASP A 111 12.05 -1.46 -6.54
CA ASP A 111 11.62 -0.90 -7.82
C ASP A 111 11.33 0.62 -7.78
N GLY A 112 11.50 1.30 -6.62
CA GLY A 112 11.45 2.76 -6.52
C GLY A 112 10.04 3.39 -6.43
N TYR A 113 9.02 2.67 -5.98
CA TYR A 113 7.64 3.18 -5.83
C TYR A 113 7.32 3.64 -4.39
N LEU A 114 7.99 4.70 -3.91
CA LEU A 114 7.93 5.14 -2.50
C LEU A 114 6.60 5.79 -2.12
N GLU A 115 5.96 6.55 -3.01
CA GLU A 115 4.72 7.25 -2.70
C GLU A 115 3.53 6.28 -2.63
N PHE A 116 3.48 5.33 -3.56
CA PHE A 116 2.53 4.21 -3.51
C PHE A 116 2.75 3.36 -2.24
N TYR A 117 4.00 3.14 -1.84
CA TYR A 117 4.36 2.43 -0.61
C TYR A 117 3.76 3.11 0.64
N ARG A 118 3.91 4.43 0.77
CA ARG A 118 3.38 5.18 1.93
C ARG A 118 1.86 5.10 2.02
N GLN A 119 1.16 5.24 0.90
CA GLN A 119 -0.29 5.24 0.88
C GLN A 119 -0.91 3.85 1.17
N THR A 120 -0.22 2.76 0.83
CA THR A 120 -0.75 1.39 0.93
C THR A 120 -0.30 0.63 2.18
N ARG A 121 0.69 1.14 2.92
CA ARG A 121 1.23 0.50 4.14
C ARG A 121 0.17 0.24 5.21
N ASN A 122 -0.70 1.20 5.49
CA ASN A 122 -1.70 1.09 6.57
C ASN A 122 -2.93 0.28 6.14
N LEU A 123 -3.41 0.46 4.91
CA LEU A 123 -4.57 -0.28 4.40
C LEU A 123 -4.35 -1.79 4.36
N ARG A 124 -3.11 -2.23 4.09
CA ARG A 124 -2.77 -3.65 4.02
C ARG A 124 -2.73 -4.34 5.38
N ARG A 125 -2.33 -3.64 6.45
CA ARG A 125 -2.31 -4.23 7.81
C ARG A 125 -3.70 -4.36 8.41
N THR A 126 -4.66 -3.61 7.88
CA THR A 126 -6.02 -3.49 8.41
C THR A 126 -6.75 -4.85 8.48
N PRO A 127 -6.75 -5.72 7.45
CA PRO A 127 -7.39 -7.04 7.52
C PRO A 127 -6.87 -7.93 8.65
N LEU A 128 -5.55 -7.98 8.88
CA LEU A 128 -4.95 -8.82 9.92
C LEU A 128 -5.30 -8.32 11.32
N PHE A 129 -5.30 -7.00 11.54
CA PHE A 129 -5.75 -6.42 12.81
C PHE A 129 -7.24 -6.68 13.06
N ILE A 130 -8.09 -6.58 12.03
CA ILE A 130 -9.53 -6.84 12.15
C ILE A 130 -9.76 -8.31 12.52
N ILE A 131 -9.18 -9.25 11.78
CA ILE A 131 -9.42 -10.69 12.04
C ILE A 131 -8.81 -11.15 13.38
N SER A 132 -7.71 -10.56 13.82
CA SER A 132 -7.12 -10.84 15.14
C SER A 132 -7.99 -10.32 16.28
N THR A 133 -8.51 -9.09 16.14
CA THR A 133 -9.46 -8.50 17.10
C THR A 133 -10.75 -9.31 17.13
N GLY A 134 -11.23 -9.70 15.96
CA GLY A 134 -12.37 -10.58 15.78
C GLY A 134 -12.23 -11.91 16.51
N ASN A 135 -11.10 -12.60 16.31
CA ASN A 135 -10.77 -13.82 17.05
C ASN A 135 -10.75 -13.64 18.57
N ALA A 136 -10.20 -12.53 19.08
CA ALA A 136 -10.21 -12.25 20.51
C ALA A 136 -11.65 -12.08 21.05
N ILE A 137 -12.49 -11.37 20.30
CA ILE A 137 -13.92 -11.21 20.63
C ILE A 137 -14.64 -12.56 20.54
N LEU A 138 -14.32 -13.39 19.54
CA LEU A 138 -14.90 -14.71 19.33
C LEU A 138 -14.63 -15.61 20.54
N VAL A 139 -13.40 -15.67 21.02
CA VAL A 139 -13.03 -16.49 22.20
C VAL A 139 -13.79 -16.02 23.45
N ALA A 140 -13.83 -14.71 23.71
CA ALA A 140 -14.58 -14.16 24.83
C ALA A 140 -16.09 -14.44 24.72
N LEU A 141 -16.63 -14.35 23.50
CA LEU A 141 -18.02 -14.64 23.20
C LEU A 141 -18.35 -16.12 23.45
N ILE A 142 -17.48 -17.04 23.05
CA ILE A 142 -17.66 -18.49 23.30
C ILE A 142 -17.75 -18.77 24.80
N GLU A 143 -16.82 -18.25 25.60
CA GLU A 143 -16.82 -18.41 27.06
C GLU A 143 -18.10 -17.83 27.69
N LEU A 144 -18.51 -16.64 27.24
CA LEU A 144 -19.74 -15.99 27.69
C LEU A 144 -20.98 -16.85 27.37
N LEU A 145 -21.07 -17.38 26.15
CA LEU A 145 -22.19 -18.22 25.73
C LEU A 145 -22.25 -19.54 26.50
N GLU A 146 -21.10 -20.13 26.84
CA GLU A 146 -21.07 -21.36 27.63
C GLU A 146 -21.58 -21.13 29.06
N ASN A 147 -21.23 -19.98 29.67
CA ASN A 147 -21.65 -19.59 31.01
C ASN A 147 -23.15 -19.25 31.07
N PHE A 148 -23.67 -18.52 30.09
CA PHE A 148 -25.07 -18.07 30.06
C PHE A 148 -26.03 -18.98 29.30
N ARG A 149 -25.55 -20.14 28.80
CA ARG A 149 -26.34 -21.13 28.04
C ARG A 149 -27.70 -21.45 28.67
N ASN A 150 -27.74 -21.62 29.99
CA ASN A 150 -28.95 -21.99 30.72
C ASN A 150 -30.00 -20.87 30.76
N ASP A 151 -29.58 -19.61 30.64
CA ASP A 151 -30.46 -18.45 30.60
C ASP A 151 -30.87 -18.07 29.18
N LEU A 152 -30.01 -18.30 28.19
CA LEU A 152 -30.35 -18.11 26.77
C LEU A 152 -31.47 -19.05 26.30
N VAL A 153 -31.55 -20.27 26.84
CA VAL A 153 -32.62 -21.24 26.50
C VAL A 153 -34.01 -20.76 26.95
N LYS A 154 -34.08 -19.81 27.89
CA LYS A 154 -35.35 -19.25 28.38
C LYS A 154 -35.91 -18.12 27.51
N LEU A 155 -35.15 -17.62 26.52
CA LEU A 155 -35.64 -16.60 25.61
C LEU A 155 -36.72 -17.16 24.66
N PRO A 156 -37.75 -16.37 24.32
CA PRO A 156 -38.78 -16.78 23.35
C PRO A 156 -38.23 -16.95 21.92
N VAL A 157 -37.02 -16.45 21.67
CA VAL A 157 -36.32 -16.55 20.39
C VAL A 157 -35.27 -17.66 20.49
N LYS A 158 -35.36 -18.68 19.62
CA LYS A 158 -34.40 -19.79 19.56
C LYS A 158 -33.05 -19.33 18.99
N LEU A 159 -32.26 -18.61 19.79
CA LEU A 159 -30.92 -18.17 19.44
C LEU A 159 -29.90 -19.24 19.86
N TYR A 160 -29.48 -20.05 18.90
CA TYR A 160 -28.40 -21.01 19.09
C TYR A 160 -27.02 -20.35 19.03
N PRO A 161 -26.01 -20.88 19.75
CA PRO A 161 -24.64 -20.35 19.76
C PRO A 161 -24.00 -20.14 18.38
N TRP A 162 -24.33 -21.00 17.40
CA TRP A 162 -23.80 -20.88 16.05
C TRP A 162 -24.21 -19.59 15.34
N HIS A 163 -25.42 -19.06 15.60
CA HIS A 163 -25.87 -17.82 14.97
C HIS A 163 -24.99 -16.63 15.35
N PHE A 164 -24.48 -16.60 16.58
CA PHE A 164 -23.57 -15.55 17.05
C PHE A 164 -22.22 -15.63 16.33
N LEU A 165 -21.68 -16.83 16.11
CA LEU A 165 -20.45 -17.01 15.33
C LEU A 165 -20.62 -16.52 13.89
N VAL A 166 -21.73 -16.87 13.24
CA VAL A 166 -22.00 -16.46 11.85
C VAL A 166 -22.19 -14.95 11.75
N MET A 167 -22.95 -14.36 12.69
CA MET A 167 -23.15 -12.91 12.72
C MET A 167 -21.82 -12.16 12.89
N LEU A 168 -21.01 -12.56 13.88
CA LEU A 168 -19.71 -11.92 14.13
C LEU A 168 -18.76 -12.09 12.94
N SER A 169 -18.63 -13.31 12.42
CA SER A 169 -17.78 -13.60 11.26
C SER A 169 -18.24 -12.84 10.00
N SER A 170 -19.55 -12.65 9.82
CA SER A 170 -20.10 -11.88 8.68
C SER A 170 -19.72 -10.40 8.76
N VAL A 171 -19.78 -9.82 9.97
CA VAL A 171 -19.37 -8.43 10.20
C VAL A 171 -17.87 -8.26 9.94
N GLU A 172 -17.04 -9.16 10.44
CA GLU A 172 -15.59 -9.14 10.20
C GLU A 172 -15.26 -9.21 8.70
N VAL A 173 -15.87 -10.16 8.00
CA VAL A 173 -15.68 -10.34 6.55
C VAL A 173 -16.12 -9.10 5.78
N LEU A 174 -17.23 -8.47 6.16
CA LEU A 174 -17.71 -7.26 5.50
C LEU A 174 -16.71 -6.11 5.63
N ILE A 175 -16.15 -5.89 6.82
CA ILE A 175 -15.16 -4.82 7.06
C ILE A 175 -13.88 -5.11 6.27
N ILE A 176 -13.41 -6.37 6.28
CA ILE A 176 -12.24 -6.81 5.50
C ILE A 176 -12.48 -6.60 4.00
N LEU A 177 -13.66 -6.96 3.49
CA LEU A 177 -14.02 -6.82 2.09
C LEU A 177 -14.00 -5.36 1.65
N ILE A 178 -14.56 -4.45 2.45
CA ILE A 178 -14.55 -3.01 2.16
C ILE A 178 -13.10 -2.51 2.07
N ALA A 179 -12.24 -2.89 3.03
CA ALA A 179 -10.82 -2.50 3.02
C ALA A 179 -10.07 -3.05 1.79
N LEU A 180 -10.31 -4.31 1.42
CA LEU A 180 -9.70 -4.95 0.25
C LEU A 180 -10.18 -4.33 -1.07
N LEU A 181 -11.47 -4.01 -1.20
CA LEU A 181 -12.02 -3.33 -2.38
C LEU A 181 -11.44 -1.94 -2.54
N TRP A 182 -11.31 -1.18 -1.44
CA TRP A 182 -10.63 0.11 -1.48
C TRP A 182 -9.18 -0.04 -1.97
N TYR A 183 -8.45 -1.01 -1.41
CA TYR A 183 -7.08 -1.29 -1.83
C TYR A 183 -7.00 -1.68 -3.31
N LEU A 184 -7.94 -2.50 -3.80
CA LEU A 184 -8.04 -2.87 -5.22
C LEU A 184 -8.31 -1.66 -6.12
N VAL A 185 -9.21 -0.75 -5.74
CA VAL A 185 -9.47 0.47 -6.51
C VAL A 185 -8.21 1.33 -6.59
N LEU A 186 -7.45 1.43 -5.49
CA LEU A 186 -6.20 2.19 -5.46
C LEU A 186 -5.15 1.57 -6.39
N THR A 187 -5.00 0.24 -6.39
CA THR A 187 -4.06 -0.46 -7.27
C THR A 187 -4.48 -0.39 -8.74
N ILE A 188 -5.77 -0.52 -9.06
CA ILE A 188 -6.28 -0.33 -10.43
C ILE A 188 -6.08 1.11 -10.90
N LYS A 189 -6.37 2.11 -10.05
CA LYS A 189 -6.17 3.52 -10.38
C LYS A 189 -4.69 3.82 -10.65
N PHE A 190 -3.79 3.22 -9.89
CA PHE A 190 -2.35 3.32 -10.11
C PHE A 190 -1.94 2.65 -11.43
N ASN A 191 -2.39 1.41 -11.68
CA ASN A 191 -2.08 0.65 -12.89
C ASN A 191 -2.63 1.34 -14.15
N ARG A 192 -3.83 1.92 -14.08
CA ARG A 192 -4.44 2.69 -15.18
C ARG A 192 -3.69 3.98 -15.47
N LYS A 193 -3.09 4.61 -14.47
CA LYS A 193 -2.29 5.83 -14.65
C LYS A 193 -0.93 5.56 -15.30
N ARG A 194 -0.53 4.29 -15.49
CA ARG A 194 0.83 3.91 -15.94
C ARG A 194 1.89 4.77 -15.25
N ALA A 195 1.74 4.94 -13.93
CA ALA A 195 2.63 5.82 -13.17
C ALA A 195 4.06 5.33 -13.39
N ARG A 196 4.89 6.20 -13.98
CA ARG A 196 6.32 5.93 -14.16
C ARG A 196 6.95 5.73 -12.77
N PRO A 197 7.96 4.87 -12.63
CA PRO A 197 8.65 4.66 -11.35
C PRO A 197 9.11 6.01 -10.79
N ASP A 198 8.80 6.30 -9.52
CA ASP A 198 9.15 7.57 -8.87
C ASP A 198 10.67 7.82 -8.91
N ALA A 199 11.46 6.73 -8.95
CA ALA A 199 12.91 6.76 -9.16
C ALA A 199 13.35 7.43 -10.48
N ALA A 200 12.57 7.37 -11.56
CA ALA A 200 12.93 8.06 -12.81
C ALA A 200 12.77 9.59 -12.70
N HIS A 201 11.92 10.06 -11.78
CA HIS A 201 11.76 11.49 -11.53
C HIS A 201 12.87 12.01 -10.61
N ASP A 202 13.20 11.23 -9.57
CA ASP A 202 14.30 11.54 -8.66
C ASP A 202 15.68 11.36 -9.33
N ASP A 203 15.87 10.43 -10.27
CA ASP A 203 17.11 10.32 -11.04
C ASP A 203 17.27 11.47 -12.04
N LEU A 204 16.19 12.02 -12.61
CA LEU A 204 16.28 13.22 -13.45
C LEU A 204 16.59 14.48 -12.65
N LEU A 205 15.94 14.65 -11.49
CA LEU A 205 16.22 15.78 -10.60
C LEU A 205 17.58 15.64 -9.91
N SER A 206 17.93 14.44 -9.44
CA SER A 206 19.22 14.17 -8.82
C SER A 206 20.35 14.16 -9.83
N SER A 207 20.19 13.69 -11.07
CA SER A 207 21.20 13.86 -12.11
C SER A 207 21.37 15.32 -12.52
N PHE A 208 20.29 16.11 -12.57
CA PHE A 208 20.37 17.55 -12.79
C PHE A 208 21.07 18.32 -11.66
N VAL A 209 20.91 17.86 -10.41
CA VAL A 209 21.59 18.43 -9.24
C VAL A 209 23.02 17.92 -9.11
N THR A 210 23.26 16.64 -9.36
CA THR A 210 24.57 15.96 -9.30
C THR A 210 25.48 16.39 -10.44
N SER A 211 24.95 16.65 -11.64
CA SER A 211 25.71 17.26 -12.74
C SER A 211 26.15 18.69 -12.44
N GLN A 212 25.46 19.39 -11.53
CA GLN A 212 25.90 20.70 -11.01
C GLN A 212 26.85 20.60 -9.82
N THR A 213 26.99 19.43 -9.18
CA THR A 213 27.80 19.23 -7.95
C THR A 213 28.84 18.11 -8.06
N SER A 214 29.18 17.66 -9.26
CA SER A 214 30.09 16.52 -9.46
C SER A 214 31.49 16.78 -8.91
N ALA A 215 31.76 16.30 -7.70
CA ALA A 215 33.02 15.69 -7.28
C ALA A 215 32.89 15.14 -5.84
N ASN A 216 33.22 13.85 -5.67
CA ASN A 216 33.51 13.17 -4.41
C ASN A 216 32.33 12.85 -3.46
N GLU A 217 31.91 11.58 -3.43
CA GLU A 217 32.12 10.69 -2.27
C GLU A 217 31.42 9.34 -2.51
N ILE A 218 32.22 8.31 -2.79
CA ILE A 218 31.80 6.92 -2.77
C ILE A 218 31.95 6.43 -1.32
N GLY A 219 30.83 6.16 -0.66
CA GLY A 219 30.81 5.57 0.68
C GLY A 219 29.49 4.86 0.91
N PHE A 220 29.57 3.57 1.27
CA PHE A 220 28.42 2.75 1.63
C PHE A 220 27.65 3.41 2.78
N ARG A 221 26.50 4.00 2.47
CA ARG A 221 25.64 4.74 3.39
C ARG A 221 24.36 3.93 3.59
N ASP A 222 24.15 3.49 4.83
CA ASP A 222 22.92 2.82 5.27
C ASP A 222 21.69 3.68 4.90
N GLU A 223 20.73 3.12 4.17
CA GLU A 223 19.57 3.83 3.59
C GLU A 223 18.74 4.53 4.67
N THR A 224 18.66 3.92 5.85
CA THR A 224 17.97 4.46 7.02
C THR A 224 18.56 5.80 7.47
N TYR A 225 19.87 6.02 7.28
CA TYR A 225 20.53 7.30 7.59
C TYR A 225 20.20 8.38 6.56
N ARG A 226 20.13 8.02 5.27
CA ARG A 226 19.74 8.95 4.21
C ARG A 226 18.30 9.41 4.36
N GLU A 227 17.37 8.52 4.68
CA GLU A 227 15.97 8.87 4.95
C GLU A 227 15.84 9.83 6.13
N ASN A 228 16.53 9.55 7.25
CA ASN A 228 16.52 10.44 8.42
C ASN A 228 17.15 11.82 8.12
N VAL A 229 18.18 11.88 7.27
CA VAL A 229 18.80 13.15 6.87
C VAL A 229 17.90 13.90 5.88
N LEU A 230 17.25 13.20 4.95
CA LEU A 230 16.33 13.80 3.97
C LEU A 230 15.06 14.34 4.65
N GLU A 231 14.49 13.61 5.61
CA GLU A 231 13.35 14.06 6.41
C GLU A 231 13.71 15.33 7.18
N LYS A 232 14.89 15.36 7.83
CA LYS A 232 15.40 16.55 8.52
C LYS A 232 15.68 17.72 7.57
N GLN A 233 16.15 17.46 6.36
CA GLN A 233 16.37 18.52 5.35
C GLN A 233 15.05 19.07 4.82
N ALA A 234 14.04 18.23 4.60
CA ALA A 234 12.71 18.67 4.18
C ALA A 234 12.05 19.57 5.24
N ASP A 235 12.16 19.21 6.51
CA ASP A 235 11.69 20.03 7.62
C ASP A 235 12.42 21.36 7.71
N LEU A 236 13.75 21.36 7.51
CA LEU A 236 14.54 22.59 7.51
C LEU A 236 14.16 23.53 6.35
N ILE A 237 13.96 22.99 5.15
CA ILE A 237 13.51 23.77 3.99
C ILE A 237 12.14 24.39 4.27
N ARG A 238 11.21 23.62 4.85
CA ARG A 238 9.88 24.11 5.21
C ARG A 238 9.96 25.24 6.23
N TYR A 239 10.79 25.08 7.26
CA TYR A 239 11.06 26.09 8.27
C TYR A 239 11.69 27.37 7.68
N LEU A 240 12.69 27.23 6.80
CA LEU A 240 13.35 28.37 6.16
C LEU A 240 12.40 29.12 5.23
N ARG A 241 11.53 28.41 4.50
CA ARG A 241 10.52 29.01 3.64
C ARG A 241 9.52 29.83 4.43
N GLU A 242 8.97 29.26 5.50
CA GLU A 242 8.04 29.95 6.40
C GLU A 242 8.67 31.21 7.00
N ARG A 243 9.95 31.13 7.39
CA ARG A 243 10.68 32.28 7.95
C ARG A 243 11.00 33.36 6.90
N ASN A 244 11.30 32.98 5.67
CA ASN A 244 11.50 33.94 4.57
C ASN A 244 10.20 34.64 4.17
N GLU A 245 9.07 33.94 4.15
CA GLU A 245 7.77 34.55 3.90
C GLU A 245 7.39 35.55 4.99
N LEU A 246 7.65 35.21 6.26
CA LEU A 246 7.42 36.10 7.39
C LEU A 246 8.32 37.34 7.29
N LEU A 247 9.61 37.16 7.02
CA LEU A 247 10.55 38.27 6.85
C LEU A 247 10.15 39.17 5.67
N GLY A 248 9.71 38.58 4.56
CA GLY A 248 9.18 39.32 3.41
C GLY A 248 7.95 40.17 3.77
N ARG A 249 7.03 39.63 4.57
CA ARG A 249 5.87 40.39 5.09
C ARG A 249 6.29 41.54 5.99
N LEU A 250 7.25 41.33 6.90
CA LEU A 250 7.76 42.39 7.76
C LEU A 250 8.45 43.50 6.98
N VAL A 251 9.27 43.16 5.98
CA VAL A 251 9.92 44.16 5.11
C VAL A 251 8.87 44.99 4.37
N LEU A 252 7.83 44.37 3.83
CA LEU A 252 6.74 45.09 3.17
C LEU A 252 5.99 46.01 4.14
N GLN A 253 5.72 45.54 5.36
CA GLN A 253 5.04 46.33 6.39
C GLN A 253 5.88 47.53 6.85
N PHE A 254 7.19 47.38 7.01
CA PHE A 254 8.07 48.50 7.34
C PHE A 254 8.20 49.47 6.17
N LYS A 255 8.29 48.97 4.94
CA LYS A 255 8.34 49.83 3.75
C LYS A 255 7.08 50.68 3.60
N THR A 256 5.89 50.10 3.82
CA THR A 256 4.64 50.86 3.76
C THR A 256 4.52 51.88 4.90
N GLN A 257 5.09 51.61 6.09
CA GLN A 257 5.17 52.59 7.18
C GLN A 257 6.14 53.74 6.87
N VAL A 258 7.26 53.45 6.21
CA VAL A 258 8.23 54.48 5.76
C VAL A 258 7.63 55.33 4.64
N ASP A 259 6.96 54.72 3.66
CA ASP A 259 6.33 55.44 2.55
C ASP A 259 5.11 56.28 3.00
N THR A 260 4.52 55.97 4.16
CA THR A 260 3.41 56.76 4.74
C THR A 260 3.86 57.86 5.70
N HIS A 261 5.16 57.96 6.00
CA HIS A 261 5.76 59.09 6.71
C HIS A 261 6.55 59.97 5.73
N PRO A 262 5.91 60.93 5.04
CA PRO A 262 6.65 61.92 4.28
C PRO A 262 7.43 62.78 5.27
N ASN A 263 8.69 63.04 4.93
CA ASN A 263 9.62 63.89 5.66
C ASN A 263 8.97 65.22 6.09
N HIS A 264 8.53 65.32 7.34
CA HIS A 264 8.51 66.59 8.06
C HIS A 264 9.94 66.84 8.52
N ASN A 265 10.76 67.46 7.66
CA ASN A 265 11.96 68.23 8.00
C ASN A 265 12.52 68.86 6.71
N LEU A 266 11.94 70.01 6.34
CA LEU A 266 12.69 71.15 5.81
C LEU A 266 12.03 72.44 6.33
#